data_AF-A0A961CPP0-F1
#
_entry.id   AF-A0A961CPP0-F1
#
_cell.length_a   1.000
_cell.length_b   1.000
_cell.length_c   1.000
_cell.angle_alpha   90.00
_cell.angle_beta   90.00
_cell.angle_gamma   90.00
#
_symmetry.space_group_name_H-M   'P 1'
#
loop_
_entity.id
_entity.type
_entity.pdbx_description
1 polymer ?
#
loop_
_entity_poly.entity_id
_entity_poly.type
_entity_poly.pdbx_seq_one_letter_code
_entity_poly.pdbx_strand_id
1 'polypeptide(L)'
;MPGLLRGVARTAAIAGTATAVSGRVQRRQAEKFAQRDANIYAQREQAYEQQVAPQAAPAPAPAPAGDDKLDQLQKLGDLKAQGILTDAEFEAQKAKILAG
;
A
#
# COMPACT_ATOMS: atom_id res chain seq x y z
N MET A 1 17.32 -19.16 83.84
CA MET A 1 16.50 -19.66 82.72
C MET A 1 16.36 -18.61 81.62
N PRO A 2 17.25 -18.56 80.61
CA PRO A 2 17.07 -17.76 79.40
C PRO A 2 17.12 -18.64 78.14
N GLY A 3 15.96 -19.12 77.64
CA GLY A 3 15.94 -20.03 76.49
C GLY A 3 14.75 -19.94 75.53
N LEU A 4 13.67 -19.23 75.89
CA LEU A 4 12.43 -19.26 75.11
C LEU A 4 12.19 -18.01 74.24
N LEU A 5 12.93 -16.92 74.46
CA LEU A 5 12.73 -15.65 73.73
C LEU A 5 13.54 -15.54 72.43
N ARG A 6 14.49 -16.43 72.16
CA ARG A 6 15.37 -16.33 70.97
C ARG A 6 14.86 -17.07 69.73
N GLY A 7 13.91 -18.01 69.88
CA GLY A 7 13.38 -18.82 68.78
C GLY A 7 12.35 -18.08 67.90
N VAL A 8 11.51 -17.24 68.52
CA VAL A 8 10.39 -16.58 67.82
C VAL A 8 10.87 -15.41 66.94
N ALA A 9 12.04 -14.83 67.22
CA ALA A 9 12.56 -13.71 66.44
C ALA A 9 13.05 -14.11 65.03
N ARG A 10 13.33 -15.40 64.76
CA ARG A 10 13.92 -15.82 63.47
C ARG A 10 12.90 -16.23 62.40
N THR A 11 11.66 -16.57 62.77
CA THR A 11 10.64 -17.00 61.80
C THR A 11 9.94 -15.82 61.10
N ALA A 12 9.84 -14.66 61.75
CA ALA A 12 9.23 -13.47 61.13
C ALA A 12 10.08 -12.87 60.00
N ALA A 13 11.41 -13.05 60.03
CA ALA A 13 12.32 -12.51 59.03
C ALA A 13 12.33 -13.32 57.71
N ILE A 14 11.96 -14.60 57.74
CA ILE A 14 12.03 -15.50 56.57
C ILE A 14 10.74 -15.44 55.73
N ALA A 15 9.60 -15.04 56.32
CA ALA A 15 8.34 -14.90 55.60
C ALA A 15 8.23 -13.60 54.78
N GLY A 16 9.00 -12.56 55.10
CA GLY A 16 8.87 -11.22 54.51
C GLY A 16 9.49 -11.01 53.13
N THR A 17 10.34 -11.93 52.64
CA THR A 17 11.06 -11.77 51.35
C THR A 17 10.44 -12.55 50.19
N ALA A 18 9.45 -13.41 50.44
CA ALA A 18 8.80 -14.21 49.38
C ALA A 18 7.91 -13.36 48.44
N THR A 19 7.39 -12.22 48.90
CA THR A 19 6.52 -11.33 48.09
C THR A 19 7.31 -10.34 47.24
N ALA A 20 8.58 -10.06 47.58
CA ALA A 20 9.39 -9.04 46.90
C ALA A 20 10.01 -9.51 45.57
N VAL A 21 10.31 -10.81 45.44
CA VAL A 21 10.85 -11.40 44.21
C VAL A 21 9.73 -11.75 43.22
N SER A 22 8.57 -12.17 43.74
CA SER A 22 7.37 -12.52 42.96
C SER A 22 6.76 -11.32 42.22
N GLY A 23 6.73 -10.14 42.87
CA GLY A 23 6.26 -8.91 42.23
C GLY A 23 7.16 -8.41 41.09
N ARG A 24 8.48 -8.66 41.17
CA ARG A 24 9.43 -8.25 40.12
C ARG A 24 9.25 -9.06 38.82
N VAL A 25 8.98 -10.36 38.94
CA VAL A 25 8.73 -11.24 37.78
C VAL A 25 7.37 -10.94 37.17
N GLN A 26 6.32 -10.73 37.98
CA GLN A 26 5.02 -10.27 37.48
C GLN A 26 5.13 -8.96 36.71
N ARG A 27 5.88 -7.98 37.24
CA ARG A 27 6.11 -6.70 36.55
C ARG A 27 6.84 -6.88 35.22
N ARG A 28 7.88 -7.71 35.18
CA ARG A 28 8.59 -8.04 33.93
C ARG A 28 7.69 -8.77 32.92
N GLN A 29 6.79 -9.63 33.39
CA GLN A 29 5.84 -10.31 32.50
C GLN A 29 4.81 -9.31 31.95
N ALA A 30 4.24 -8.47 32.81
CA ALA A 30 3.33 -7.40 32.41
C ALA A 30 3.96 -6.44 31.39
N GLU A 31 5.22 -6.03 31.61
CA GLU A 31 5.98 -5.20 30.66
C GLU A 31 6.19 -5.92 29.31
N LYS A 32 6.43 -7.23 29.30
CA LYS A 32 6.55 -8.01 28.05
C LYS A 32 5.24 -8.17 27.29
N PHE A 33 4.10 -8.21 27.99
CA PHE A 33 2.79 -8.24 27.34
C PHE A 33 2.44 -6.85 26.80
N ALA A 34 2.65 -5.80 27.59
CA ALA A 34 2.46 -4.42 27.15
C ALA A 34 3.33 -4.05 25.95
N GLN A 35 4.59 -4.48 25.91
CA GLN A 35 5.47 -4.30 24.74
C GLN A 35 5.01 -5.09 23.53
N ARG A 36 4.49 -6.32 23.71
CA ARG A 36 3.94 -7.11 22.61
C ARG A 36 2.71 -6.45 22.02
N ASP A 37 1.79 -5.96 22.86
CA ASP A 37 0.60 -5.26 22.41
C ASP A 37 0.99 -3.98 21.66
N ALA A 38 1.91 -3.18 22.20
CA ALA A 38 2.41 -1.97 21.53
C ALA A 38 3.02 -2.27 20.15
N ASN A 39 3.78 -3.36 20.02
CA ASN A 39 4.36 -3.77 18.74
C ASN A 39 3.29 -4.22 17.74
N ILE A 40 2.25 -4.92 18.20
CA ILE A 40 1.12 -5.34 17.34
C ILE A 40 0.36 -4.10 16.83
N TYR A 41 0.12 -3.12 17.70
CA TYR A 41 -0.52 -1.85 17.29
C TYR A 41 0.33 -1.10 16.26
N ALA A 42 1.64 -0.95 16.49
CA ALA A 42 2.54 -0.27 15.56
C ALA A 42 2.62 -0.97 14.19
N GLN A 43 2.68 -2.31 14.18
CA GLN A 43 2.71 -3.08 12.93
C GLN A 43 1.39 -2.94 12.14
N ARG A 44 0.26 -2.85 12.84
CA ARG A 44 -1.05 -2.66 12.21
C ARG A 44 -1.18 -1.26 11.57
N GLU A 45 -0.64 -0.22 12.19
CA GLU A 45 -0.62 1.13 11.59
C GLU A 45 0.20 1.17 10.30
N GLN A 46 1.40 0.57 10.29
CA GLN A 46 2.25 0.52 9.09
C GLN A 46 1.59 -0.24 7.93
N ALA A 47 0.85 -1.31 8.22
CA ALA A 47 0.12 -2.07 7.20
C ALA A 47 -1.03 -1.23 6.58
N TYR A 48 -1.67 -0.35 7.35
CA TYR A 48 -2.72 0.52 6.85
C TYR A 48 -2.15 1.62 5.92
N GLU A 49 -1.02 2.24 6.27
CA GLU A 49 -0.41 3.27 5.42
C GLU A 49 0.00 2.75 4.03
N GLN A 50 0.50 1.50 3.95
CA GLN A 50 0.92 0.93 2.67
C GLN A 50 -0.25 0.60 1.74
N GLN A 51 -1.48 0.47 2.27
CA GLN A 51 -2.67 0.12 1.49
C GLN A 51 -3.38 1.35 0.88
N VAL A 52 -3.01 2.57 1.28
CA VAL A 52 -3.63 3.83 0.80
C VAL A 52 -2.82 4.56 -0.26
N ALA A 53 -1.76 3.94 -0.80
CA ALA A 53 -1.02 4.53 -1.92
C ALA A 53 -1.93 4.54 -3.17
N PRO A 54 -2.28 5.73 -3.73
CA PRO A 54 -3.11 5.80 -4.92
C PRO A 54 -2.35 5.21 -6.11
N GLN A 55 -2.84 4.10 -6.64
CA GLN A 55 -2.42 3.58 -7.93
C GLN A 55 -2.73 4.63 -9.00
N ALA A 56 -1.67 5.27 -9.52
CA ALA A 56 -1.77 6.11 -10.70
C ALA A 56 -2.31 5.27 -11.86
N ALA A 57 -3.46 5.68 -12.41
CA ALA A 57 -4.04 5.02 -13.58
C ALA A 57 -3.08 5.19 -14.78
N PRO A 58 -2.80 4.10 -15.53
CA PRO A 58 -1.97 4.22 -16.72
C PRO A 58 -2.68 5.12 -17.75
N ALA A 59 -1.94 6.11 -18.27
CA ALA A 59 -2.42 6.97 -19.35
C ALA A 59 -2.78 6.12 -20.58
N PRO A 60 -3.87 6.43 -21.30
CA PRO A 60 -4.25 5.69 -22.50
C PRO A 60 -3.14 5.77 -23.54
N ALA A 61 -2.75 4.60 -24.06
CA ALA A 61 -1.77 4.50 -25.12
C ALA A 61 -2.29 5.19 -26.40
N PRO A 62 -1.42 5.88 -27.16
CA PRO A 62 -1.81 6.46 -28.44
C PRO A 62 -2.32 5.34 -29.38
N ALA A 63 -3.47 5.58 -30.00
CA ALA A 63 -4.03 4.67 -30.98
C ALA A 63 -3.06 4.50 -32.17
N PRO A 64 -3.00 3.30 -32.77
CA PRO A 64 -2.14 3.07 -33.92
C PRO A 64 -2.61 3.92 -35.11
N ALA A 65 -1.77 4.86 -35.53
CA ALA A 65 -2.03 5.77 -36.66
C ALA A 65 -2.30 5.07 -38.02
N GLY A 66 -2.20 3.74 -38.09
CA GLY A 66 -2.53 2.97 -39.28
C GLY A 66 -4.02 2.93 -39.58
N ASP A 67 -4.86 2.81 -38.55
CA ASP A 67 -6.33 2.79 -38.70
C ASP A 67 -6.85 4.17 -39.14
N ASP A 68 -6.29 5.23 -38.56
CA ASP A 68 -6.64 6.61 -38.89
C ASP A 68 -6.38 6.95 -40.37
N LYS A 69 -5.31 6.41 -40.97
CA LYS A 69 -4.99 6.65 -42.39
C LYS A 69 -6.02 5.99 -43.31
N LEU A 70 -6.45 4.77 -42.98
CA LEU A 70 -7.48 4.09 -43.77
C LEU A 70 -8.83 4.80 -43.67
N ASP A 71 -9.23 5.24 -42.48
CA ASP A 71 -10.46 5.99 -42.27
C ASP A 71 -10.45 7.33 -43.04
N GLN A 72 -9.30 8.01 -43.10
CA GLN A 72 -9.13 9.24 -43.87
C GLN A 72 -9.27 8.98 -45.38
N LEU A 73 -8.69 7.89 -45.90
CA LEU A 73 -8.81 7.52 -47.31
C LEU A 73 -10.26 7.17 -47.68
N GLN A 74 -11.00 6.51 -46.80
CA GLN A 74 -12.41 6.20 -47.01
C GLN A 74 -13.27 7.47 -47.09
N LYS A 75 -13.09 8.41 -46.15
CA LYS A 75 -13.81 9.71 -46.16
C LYS A 75 -13.52 10.51 -47.43
N LEU A 76 -12.29 10.49 -47.94
CA LEU A 76 -11.97 11.14 -49.22
C LEU A 76 -12.71 10.50 -50.40
N GLY A 77 -12.85 9.18 -50.41
CA GLY A 77 -13.62 8.46 -51.42
C GLY A 77 -15.09 8.87 -51.42
N ASP A 78 -15.69 8.99 -50.24
CA ASP A 78 -17.08 9.42 -50.07
C ASP A 78 -17.28 10.87 -50.55
N LEU A 79 -16.37 11.78 -50.20
CA LEU A 79 -16.42 13.18 -50.64
C LEU A 79 -16.28 13.33 -52.16
N LYS A 80 -15.44 12.51 -52.79
CA LYS A 80 -15.34 12.43 -54.25
C LYS A 80 -16.62 11.89 -54.87
N ALA A 81 -17.20 10.83 -54.31
CA ALA A 81 -18.44 10.23 -54.81
C ALA A 81 -19.64 11.20 -54.69
N GLN A 82 -19.64 12.06 -53.68
CA GLN A 82 -20.61 13.15 -53.51
C GLN A 82 -20.37 14.33 -54.46
N GLY A 83 -19.28 14.32 -55.24
CA GLY A 83 -18.89 15.41 -56.14
C GLY A 83 -18.43 16.67 -55.41
N ILE A 84 -18.11 16.57 -54.11
CA ILE A 84 -17.61 17.68 -53.30
C ILE A 84 -16.14 17.95 -53.62
N LEU A 85 -15.38 16.90 -53.93
CA LEU A 85 -13.98 16.99 -54.35
C LEU A 85 -13.85 16.71 -55.84
N THR A 86 -12.99 17.47 -56.50
CA THR A 86 -12.54 17.16 -57.86
C THR A 86 -11.52 16.02 -57.86
N ASP A 87 -11.34 15.37 -59.02
CA ASP A 87 -10.35 14.29 -59.17
C ASP A 87 -8.93 14.74 -58.79
N ALA A 88 -8.56 15.98 -59.14
CA ALA A 88 -7.25 16.55 -58.85
C ALA A 88 -7.04 16.73 -57.33
N GLU A 89 -8.06 17.19 -56.60
CA GLU A 89 -7.99 17.39 -55.15
C GLU A 89 -7.97 16.06 -54.39
N PHE A 90 -8.72 15.07 -54.86
CA PHE A 90 -8.72 13.73 -54.30
C PHE A 90 -7.33 13.09 -54.37
N GLU A 91 -6.68 13.11 -55.54
CA GLU A 91 -5.35 12.52 -55.71
C GLU A 91 -4.28 13.25 -54.88
N ALA A 92 -4.35 14.58 -54.80
CA ALA A 92 -3.43 15.37 -53.97
C ALA A 92 -3.54 15.00 -52.48
N GLN A 93 -4.76 14.84 -51.95
CA GLN A 93 -4.95 14.47 -50.54
C GLN A 93 -4.61 13.01 -50.25
N LYS A 94 -4.95 12.09 -51.16
CA LYS A 94 -4.56 10.68 -51.05
C LYS A 94 -3.04 10.52 -50.99
N ALA A 95 -2.30 11.21 -51.86
CA ALA A 95 -0.84 11.20 -51.84
C ALA A 95 -0.28 11.74 -50.51
N LYS A 96 -0.88 12.82 -49.97
CA LYS A 96 -0.48 13.40 -48.68
C LYS A 96 -0.67 12.44 -47.50
N ILE A 97 -1.79 11.70 -47.47
CA ILE A 97 -2.09 10.74 -46.39
C ILE A 97 -1.17 9.52 -46.46
N LEU A 98 -0.78 9.09 -47.67
CA LEU A 98 0.13 7.96 -47.86
C LEU A 98 1.61 8.32 -47.64
N ALA A 99 1.97 9.59 -47.84
CA ALA A 99 3.35 10.08 -47.68
C ALA A 99 3.70 10.52 -46.25
N GLY A 100 2.71 10.94 -45.46
CA GLY A 100 2.84 11.04 -43.98
C GLY A 100 2.65 9.68 -43.33
#